data_AF-A0A843BJP4-F1
#
_entry.id   AF-A0A843BJP4-F1
#
_cell.length_a   1.000
_cell.length_b   1.000
_cell.length_c   1.000
_cell.angle_alpha   90.00
_cell.angle_beta   90.00
_cell.angle_gamma   90.00
#
_symmetry.space_group_name_H-M   'P 1'
#
loop_
_entity.id
_entity.type
_entity.pdbx_description
1 polymer ?
#
loop_
_entity_poly.entity_id
_entity_poly.type
_entity_poly.pdbx_seq_one_letter_code
_entity_poly.pdbx_strand_id
1 'polypeptide(L)'
;QDACVLERETYNMHMDEDGCPDTVPGVDAPGYVFADADGDGVDDRWDSCLDEAETHNSYLDWDGCPDTPAAGSGGPGLPDSDADGYYDSVDACPLHPETWNKFRDGDGCPDTLPEQSRFVHDADLDGIIDDEDMCPASPEDYDGDSDADGCPE
;
A
#
# COMPACT_ATOMS: atom_id res chain seq x y z
N GLN A 1 64.78 -9.83 23.23
CA GLN A 1 64.47 -10.67 24.42
C GLN A 1 63.03 -10.35 24.69
N ASP A 2 62.14 -11.34 24.66
CA ASP A 2 60.72 -11.14 24.94
C ASP A 2 60.58 -10.51 26.33
N ALA A 3 60.14 -9.25 26.35
CA ALA A 3 60.02 -8.46 27.57
C ALA A 3 58.66 -8.68 28.26
N CYS A 4 57.69 -9.32 27.59
CA CYS A 4 56.32 -9.51 28.05
C CYS A 4 55.84 -10.96 27.89
N VAL A 5 56.53 -11.90 28.52
CA VAL A 5 56.32 -13.37 28.44
C VAL A 5 54.88 -13.88 28.69
N LEU A 6 54.00 -13.08 29.30
CA LEU A 6 52.62 -13.44 29.63
C LEU A 6 51.58 -12.77 28.71
N GLU A 7 51.98 -11.79 27.92
CA GLU A 7 51.11 -11.05 27.01
C GLU A 7 51.38 -11.49 25.57
N ARG A 8 50.37 -11.35 24.71
CA ARG A 8 50.55 -11.59 23.27
C ARG A 8 50.96 -10.29 22.59
N GLU A 9 51.97 -10.38 21.74
CA GLU A 9 52.41 -9.30 20.89
C GLU A 9 51.29 -8.84 19.94
N THR A 10 51.22 -7.53 19.68
CA THR A 10 50.27 -6.92 18.76
C THR A 10 51.04 -6.38 17.56
N TYR A 11 50.85 -7.00 16.40
CA TYR A 11 51.58 -6.63 15.17
C TYR A 11 50.98 -5.36 14.55
N ASN A 12 51.49 -4.18 14.91
CA ASN A 12 50.98 -2.88 14.47
C ASN A 12 52.06 -1.96 13.85
N MET A 13 53.18 -2.54 13.39
CA MET A 13 54.33 -1.83 12.78
C MET A 13 55.10 -0.95 13.75
N HIS A 14 54.94 -1.17 15.04
CA HIS A 14 55.66 -0.43 16.07
C HIS A 14 56.13 -1.40 17.15
N MET A 15 57.46 -1.57 17.21
CA MET A 15 58.15 -2.38 18.20
C MET A 15 57.74 -3.87 18.23
N ASP A 16 57.27 -4.42 17.10
CA ASP A 16 56.85 -5.82 16.89
C ASP A 16 57.96 -6.91 16.99
N GLU A 17 59.08 -6.60 17.64
CA GLU A 17 60.23 -7.50 17.83
C GLU A 17 60.58 -7.69 19.33
N ASP A 18 59.86 -7.03 20.22
CA ASP A 18 60.11 -7.05 21.67
C ASP A 18 59.18 -7.99 22.45
N GLY A 19 58.17 -8.59 21.78
CA GLY A 19 57.24 -9.55 22.35
C GLY A 19 56.08 -8.91 23.14
N CYS A 20 55.98 -7.58 23.19
CA CYS A 20 54.97 -6.86 23.96
C CYS A 20 53.83 -6.32 23.07
N PRO A 21 52.61 -6.17 23.61
CA PRO A 21 51.56 -5.43 22.93
C PRO A 21 51.83 -3.92 23.01
N ASP A 22 52.25 -3.33 21.90
CA ASP A 22 52.44 -1.88 21.80
C ASP A 22 51.17 -1.15 21.40
N THR A 23 51.00 0.06 21.93
CA THR A 23 49.92 0.98 21.52
C THR A 23 50.53 2.14 20.76
N VAL A 24 50.22 2.26 19.46
CA VAL A 24 50.55 3.50 18.73
C VAL A 24 49.36 4.44 18.76
N PRO A 25 49.55 5.69 19.22
CA PRO A 25 48.51 6.69 19.15
C PRO A 25 48.12 6.92 17.68
N GLY A 26 46.94 6.43 17.28
CA GLY A 26 46.41 6.63 15.94
C GLY A 26 46.10 5.37 15.12
N VAL A 27 46.46 4.15 15.58
CA VAL A 27 45.92 2.90 14.97
C VAL A 27 44.70 2.36 15.69
N ASP A 28 44.38 2.91 16.87
CA ASP A 28 43.11 2.69 17.59
C ASP A 28 42.03 3.69 17.18
N ALA A 29 42.28 4.48 16.11
CA ALA A 29 41.19 5.25 15.51
C ALA A 29 40.21 4.23 14.93
N PRO A 30 38.91 4.26 15.31
CA PRO A 30 37.92 3.44 14.63
C PRO A 30 38.09 3.72 13.14
N GLY A 31 38.19 2.66 12.34
CA GLY A 31 38.46 2.77 10.91
C GLY A 31 37.62 3.88 10.29
N TYR A 32 38.23 4.65 9.40
CA TYR A 32 37.63 5.80 8.69
C TYR A 32 36.10 5.79 8.74
N VAL A 33 35.53 6.63 9.59
CA VAL A 33 34.08 6.76 9.73
C VAL A 33 33.62 7.70 8.63
N PHE A 34 32.65 7.25 7.83
CA PHE A 34 32.05 8.10 6.80
C PHE A 34 31.26 9.23 7.48
N ALA A 35 31.13 10.37 6.78
CA ALA A 35 30.33 11.47 7.28
C ALA A 35 28.85 11.07 7.31
N ASP A 36 28.19 11.47 8.38
CA ASP A 36 26.78 11.23 8.70
C ASP A 36 26.35 12.53 9.41
N ALA A 37 25.76 13.43 8.63
CA ALA A 37 25.58 14.83 8.99
C ALA A 37 24.46 15.04 10.03
N ASP A 38 23.43 14.21 10.03
CA ASP A 38 22.33 14.24 11.00
C ASP A 38 22.44 13.16 12.10
N GLY A 39 23.31 12.17 11.92
CA GLY A 39 23.64 11.16 12.92
C GLY A 39 22.63 10.02 13.01
N ASP A 40 21.88 9.74 11.95
CA ASP A 40 20.83 8.72 11.92
C ASP A 40 21.33 7.29 11.63
N GLY A 41 22.61 7.15 11.24
CA GLY A 41 23.26 5.89 10.94
C GLY A 41 23.32 5.53 9.44
N VAL A 42 22.81 6.39 8.56
CA VAL A 42 22.99 6.35 7.11
C VAL A 42 24.08 7.36 6.76
N ASP A 43 25.11 6.95 6.01
CA ASP A 43 26.17 7.91 5.64
C ASP A 43 25.73 8.85 4.51
N ASP A 44 26.26 10.08 4.49
CA ASP A 44 25.92 11.18 3.57
C ASP A 44 25.90 10.81 2.07
N ARG A 45 26.53 9.70 1.68
CA ARG A 45 26.56 9.23 0.27
C ARG A 45 25.35 8.38 -0.09
N TRP A 46 24.70 7.79 0.90
CA TRP A 46 23.51 6.94 0.79
C TRP A 46 22.28 7.56 1.45
N ASP A 47 22.48 8.62 2.22
CA ASP A 47 21.44 9.44 2.80
C ASP A 47 20.82 10.37 1.72
N SER A 48 19.51 10.23 1.54
CA SER A 48 18.72 11.04 0.62
C SER A 48 18.33 12.41 1.21
N CYS A 49 18.38 12.53 2.54
CA CYS A 49 18.03 13.71 3.32
C CYS A 49 19.15 14.11 4.31
N LEU A 50 20.31 14.54 3.78
CA LEU A 50 21.54 14.93 4.50
C LEU A 50 21.45 15.67 5.85
N ASP A 51 20.36 16.39 6.14
CA ASP A 51 20.24 17.21 7.35
C ASP A 51 19.05 16.77 8.25
N GLU A 52 18.34 15.69 7.89
CA GLU A 52 17.08 15.28 8.51
C GLU A 52 17.09 13.78 8.83
N ALA A 53 17.23 13.46 10.13
CA ALA A 53 17.40 12.08 10.57
C ALA A 53 16.21 11.15 10.21
N GLU A 54 16.57 9.96 9.74
CA GLU A 54 15.69 8.82 9.47
C GLU A 54 14.76 8.47 10.64
N THR A 55 13.54 8.06 10.30
CA THR A 55 12.53 7.61 11.27
C THR A 55 12.21 6.14 11.05
N HIS A 56 12.80 5.29 11.90
CA HIS A 56 12.62 3.84 11.83
C HIS A 56 11.18 3.41 12.20
N ASN A 57 10.30 3.34 11.19
CA ASN A 57 8.87 3.07 11.33
C ASN A 57 8.37 1.90 10.46
N SER A 58 9.29 1.09 9.90
CA SER A 58 9.01 -0.05 9.01
C SER A 58 8.54 0.32 7.60
N TYR A 59 8.66 1.59 7.22
CA TYR A 59 8.57 2.10 5.86
C TYR A 59 9.91 2.75 5.55
N LEU A 60 10.46 2.48 4.36
CA LEU A 60 11.71 3.04 3.78
C LEU A 60 12.92 3.36 4.70
N ASP A 61 13.05 2.72 5.87
CA ASP A 61 14.08 2.90 6.92
C ASP A 61 15.59 2.88 6.52
N TRP A 62 15.93 2.77 5.23
CA TRP A 62 17.30 2.72 4.70
C TRP A 62 17.60 3.84 3.72
N ASP A 63 16.70 4.79 3.51
CA ASP A 63 16.88 5.89 2.56
C ASP A 63 17.43 7.18 3.20
N GLY A 64 17.50 7.24 4.54
CA GLY A 64 18.08 8.35 5.29
C GLY A 64 17.10 9.51 5.45
N CYS A 65 15.82 9.33 5.15
CA CYS A 65 14.83 10.38 5.20
C CYS A 65 13.80 10.10 6.29
N PRO A 66 13.27 11.12 6.99
CA PRO A 66 12.18 10.92 7.91
C PRO A 66 10.94 10.48 7.14
N ASP A 67 10.65 9.19 7.26
CA ASP A 67 9.45 8.63 6.69
C ASP A 67 8.22 9.10 7.46
N THR A 68 7.53 10.06 6.88
CA THR A 68 6.09 10.13 7.10
C THR A 68 5.47 9.17 6.10
N PRO A 69 4.61 8.21 6.50
CA PRO A 69 3.83 7.48 5.51
C PRO A 69 3.18 8.52 4.60
N ALA A 70 3.67 8.61 3.36
CA ALA A 70 2.99 9.36 2.33
C ALA A 70 1.59 8.76 2.33
N ALA A 71 0.55 9.54 2.67
CA ALA A 71 -0.75 8.92 2.80
C ALA A 71 -1.05 8.26 1.45
N GLY A 72 -1.30 6.95 1.52
CA GLY A 72 -1.15 6.05 0.39
C GLY A 72 -1.87 6.62 -0.84
N SER A 73 -1.19 6.72 -1.97
CA SER A 73 -1.74 7.25 -3.24
C SER A 73 -2.54 8.57 -3.17
N GLY A 74 -2.48 9.31 -2.07
CA GLY A 74 -3.28 10.49 -1.83
C GLY A 74 -2.66 11.31 -0.72
N GLY A 75 -1.64 12.12 -1.02
CA GLY A 75 -1.10 13.24 -0.22
C GLY A 75 -1.44 13.29 1.28
N PRO A 76 -1.85 14.42 1.88
CA PRO A 76 -2.70 14.37 3.06
C PRO A 76 -4.04 13.85 2.56
N GLY A 77 -4.25 12.53 2.66
CA GLY A 77 -5.36 11.83 2.01
C GLY A 77 -6.68 12.43 2.41
N LEU A 78 -7.33 13.08 1.45
CA LEU A 78 -8.76 13.29 1.55
C LEU A 78 -9.40 11.91 1.77
N PRO A 79 -10.34 11.79 2.72
CA PRO A 79 -10.97 10.51 3.01
C PRO A 79 -11.64 9.97 1.74
N ASP A 80 -11.48 8.67 1.55
CA ASP A 80 -12.10 7.85 0.49
C ASP A 80 -12.62 6.61 1.24
N SER A 81 -13.90 6.66 1.58
CA SER A 81 -14.53 5.77 2.57
C SER A 81 -14.88 4.39 2.00
N ASP A 82 -15.01 4.24 0.69
CA ASP A 82 -15.25 2.96 0.01
C ASP A 82 -14.09 2.49 -0.89
N ALA A 83 -13.02 3.30 -0.97
CA ALA A 83 -11.76 2.99 -1.61
C ALA A 83 -11.88 2.75 -3.13
N ASP A 84 -12.79 3.47 -3.78
CA ASP A 84 -13.00 3.39 -5.23
C ASP A 84 -12.13 4.35 -6.05
N GLY A 85 -11.40 5.25 -5.37
CA GLY A 85 -10.50 6.24 -5.96
C GLY A 85 -11.07 7.64 -6.09
N TYR A 86 -12.32 7.87 -5.70
CA TYR A 86 -12.93 9.19 -5.54
C TYR A 86 -12.93 9.61 -4.07
N TYR A 87 -12.50 10.84 -3.78
CA TYR A 87 -12.54 11.34 -2.40
C TYR A 87 -13.98 11.63 -1.99
N ASP A 88 -14.34 11.40 -0.72
CA ASP A 88 -15.67 11.65 -0.13
C ASP A 88 -16.25 13.04 -0.44
N SER A 89 -15.36 14.02 -0.69
CA SER A 89 -15.75 15.41 -1.02
C SER A 89 -16.20 15.64 -2.47
N VAL A 90 -15.82 14.73 -3.39
CA VAL A 90 -16.13 14.79 -4.82
C VAL A 90 -16.94 13.58 -5.29
N ASP A 91 -16.97 12.53 -4.49
CA ASP A 91 -17.77 11.33 -4.68
C ASP A 91 -19.26 11.60 -4.40
N ALA A 92 -20.13 11.22 -5.34
CA ALA A 92 -21.57 11.31 -5.18
C ALA A 92 -22.14 10.20 -4.27
N CYS A 93 -21.43 9.08 -4.11
CA CYS A 93 -21.79 7.95 -3.28
C CYS A 93 -20.66 7.49 -2.32
N PRO A 94 -20.25 8.29 -1.30
CA PRO A 94 -19.09 8.04 -0.43
C PRO A 94 -19.03 6.75 0.40
N LEU A 95 -20.00 5.85 0.27
CA LEU A 95 -20.05 4.59 1.01
C LEU A 95 -20.28 3.39 0.09
N HIS A 96 -20.42 3.63 -1.22
CA HIS A 96 -20.72 2.60 -2.19
C HIS A 96 -19.76 2.75 -3.36
N PRO A 97 -18.85 1.80 -3.55
CA PRO A 97 -17.80 1.96 -4.53
C PRO A 97 -18.35 1.96 -5.95
N GLU A 98 -17.80 2.82 -6.80
CA GLU A 98 -18.05 2.91 -8.23
C GLU A 98 -17.98 1.55 -8.94
N THR A 99 -18.86 1.36 -9.92
CA THR A 99 -18.85 0.19 -10.80
C THR A 99 -18.49 0.56 -12.23
N TRP A 100 -17.31 0.12 -12.66
CA TRP A 100 -16.76 0.36 -13.99
C TRP A 100 -17.47 -0.44 -15.09
N ASN A 101 -18.69 -0.05 -15.44
CA ASN A 101 -19.53 -0.74 -16.42
C ASN A 101 -19.86 0.11 -17.67
N LYS A 102 -19.15 1.23 -17.86
CA LYS A 102 -19.31 2.21 -18.94
C LYS A 102 -20.58 3.03 -18.86
N PHE A 103 -21.25 3.03 -17.71
CA PHE A 103 -22.40 3.86 -17.44
C PHE A 103 -22.09 4.74 -16.26
N ARG A 104 -21.81 6.02 -16.54
CA ARG A 104 -21.60 7.06 -15.54
C ARG A 104 -20.43 6.84 -14.56
N ASP A 105 -19.42 6.03 -14.94
CA ASP A 105 -18.15 5.73 -14.23
C ASP A 105 -17.29 6.93 -13.71
N GLY A 106 -17.76 8.18 -13.88
CA GLY A 106 -17.08 9.41 -13.52
C GLY A 106 -17.62 10.10 -12.27
N ASP A 107 -18.60 9.52 -11.57
CA ASP A 107 -19.28 10.17 -10.44
C ASP A 107 -19.07 9.49 -9.08
N GLY A 108 -18.42 8.32 -9.05
CA GLY A 108 -18.11 7.61 -7.80
C GLY A 108 -19.26 6.73 -7.31
N CYS A 109 -20.30 6.53 -8.13
CA CYS A 109 -21.48 5.78 -7.73
C CYS A 109 -21.57 4.41 -8.40
N PRO A 110 -22.08 3.37 -7.71
CA PRO A 110 -22.43 2.12 -8.36
C PRO A 110 -23.64 2.35 -9.27
N ASP A 111 -23.37 2.57 -10.55
CA ASP A 111 -24.37 2.77 -11.57
C ASP A 111 -24.72 1.44 -12.26
N THR A 112 -25.99 1.21 -12.61
CA THR A 112 -26.40 0.02 -13.39
C THR A 112 -26.90 0.44 -14.76
N LEU A 113 -26.51 -0.29 -15.81
CA LEU A 113 -27.04 -0.05 -17.15
C LEU A 113 -28.57 -0.23 -17.16
N PRO A 114 -29.34 0.61 -17.89
CA PRO A 114 -30.80 0.50 -17.95
C PRO A 114 -31.30 -0.88 -18.39
N GLU A 115 -30.56 -1.56 -19.29
CA GLU A 115 -30.87 -2.93 -19.70
C GLU A 115 -30.63 -3.94 -18.57
N GLN A 116 -29.62 -3.71 -17.71
CA GLN A 116 -29.32 -4.57 -16.57
C GLN A 116 -30.34 -4.41 -15.45
N SER A 117 -30.89 -3.20 -15.24
CA SER A 117 -31.95 -2.97 -14.25
C SER A 117 -33.23 -3.76 -14.53
N ARG A 118 -33.54 -4.08 -15.80
CA ARG A 118 -34.72 -4.89 -16.14
C ARG A 118 -34.59 -6.32 -15.60
N PHE A 119 -33.39 -6.90 -15.68
CA PHE A 119 -33.11 -8.26 -15.21
C PHE A 119 -32.94 -8.37 -13.69
N VAL A 120 -32.83 -7.24 -12.97
CA VAL A 120 -32.76 -7.24 -11.49
C VAL A 120 -34.13 -7.57 -10.86
N HIS A 121 -35.21 -7.31 -11.59
CA HIS A 121 -36.59 -7.46 -11.13
C HIS A 121 -37.41 -8.34 -12.06
N ASP A 122 -36.79 -9.30 -12.75
CA ASP A 122 -37.42 -10.25 -13.66
C ASP A 122 -36.70 -11.58 -13.42
N ALA A 123 -37.15 -12.31 -12.40
CA ALA A 123 -36.39 -13.40 -11.80
C ALA A 123 -36.35 -14.68 -12.64
N ASP A 124 -37.32 -14.89 -13.54
CA ASP A 124 -37.33 -16.00 -14.50
C ASP A 124 -37.03 -15.59 -15.95
N LEU A 125 -36.87 -14.28 -16.20
CA LEU A 125 -36.40 -13.69 -17.45
C LEU A 125 -37.38 -13.89 -18.61
N ASP A 126 -38.68 -13.94 -18.32
CA ASP A 126 -39.74 -14.03 -19.32
C ASP A 126 -40.14 -12.66 -19.92
N GLY A 127 -39.63 -11.57 -19.33
CA GLY A 127 -39.83 -10.21 -19.77
C GLY A 127 -40.90 -9.43 -19.00
N ILE A 128 -41.56 -10.02 -18.01
CA ILE A 128 -42.47 -9.34 -17.08
C ILE A 128 -41.71 -9.09 -15.78
N ILE A 129 -41.91 -7.92 -15.16
CA ILE A 129 -41.21 -7.63 -13.90
C ILE A 129 -41.90 -8.34 -12.73
N ASP A 130 -41.16 -8.80 -11.72
CA ASP A 130 -41.65 -9.53 -10.54
C ASP A 130 -42.84 -8.85 -9.84
N ASP A 131 -42.94 -7.51 -9.91
CA ASP A 131 -44.04 -6.71 -9.34
C ASP A 131 -45.34 -6.77 -10.17
N GLU A 132 -45.22 -7.06 -11.46
CA GLU A 132 -46.33 -7.22 -12.42
C GLU A 132 -46.57 -8.70 -12.81
N ASP A 133 -45.70 -9.61 -12.36
CA ASP A 133 -45.74 -11.04 -12.60
C ASP A 133 -46.47 -11.80 -11.47
N MET A 134 -47.47 -12.61 -11.83
CA MET A 134 -48.19 -13.45 -10.88
C MET A 134 -47.41 -14.71 -10.46
N CYS A 135 -46.43 -15.13 -11.25
CA CYS A 135 -45.55 -16.26 -11.02
C CYS A 135 -44.05 -15.90 -11.19
N PRO A 136 -43.44 -15.05 -10.31
CA PRO A 136 -42.07 -14.50 -10.45
C PRO A 136 -40.88 -15.50 -10.47
N ALA A 137 -41.12 -16.80 -10.58
CA ALA A 137 -40.08 -17.82 -10.61
C ALA A 137 -40.36 -18.88 -11.68
N SER A 138 -41.37 -18.68 -12.51
CA SER A 138 -41.82 -19.65 -13.50
C SER A 138 -42.18 -18.89 -14.78
N PRO A 139 -41.35 -18.97 -15.82
CA PRO A 139 -41.49 -18.11 -16.99
C PRO A 139 -42.77 -18.44 -17.75
N GLU A 140 -43.43 -17.39 -18.24
CA GLU A 140 -44.55 -17.43 -19.18
C GLU A 140 -44.24 -18.30 -20.41
N ASP A 141 -45.23 -19.08 -20.86
CA ASP A 141 -45.07 -20.00 -22.00
C ASP A 141 -45.63 -19.46 -23.33
N TYR A 142 -46.33 -18.32 -23.28
CA TYR A 142 -46.85 -17.58 -24.43
C TYR A 142 -47.70 -18.45 -25.36
N ASP A 143 -48.63 -19.25 -24.81
CA ASP A 143 -49.48 -20.18 -25.56
C ASP A 143 -50.77 -19.57 -26.14
N GLY A 144 -51.07 -18.31 -25.78
CA GLY A 144 -52.25 -17.57 -26.24
C GLY A 144 -53.43 -17.59 -25.25
N ASP A 145 -53.33 -18.24 -24.10
CA ASP A 145 -54.11 -17.96 -22.90
C ASP A 145 -53.30 -17.03 -22.00
N SER A 146 -53.95 -16.02 -21.43
CA SER A 146 -53.42 -15.11 -20.40
C SER A 146 -51.94 -14.67 -20.40
N ASP A 147 -51.26 -14.64 -21.57
CA ASP A 147 -49.84 -14.27 -21.85
C ASP A 147 -49.28 -12.95 -21.23
N ALA A 148 -50.08 -12.20 -20.49
CA ALA A 148 -49.73 -10.94 -19.85
C ALA A 148 -49.71 -11.02 -18.32
N ASP A 149 -49.99 -12.18 -17.71
CA ASP A 149 -49.95 -12.35 -16.25
C ASP A 149 -48.66 -13.00 -15.71
N GLY A 150 -47.80 -13.53 -16.59
CA GLY A 150 -46.48 -14.07 -16.24
C GLY A 150 -46.52 -15.48 -15.68
N CYS A 151 -47.65 -16.19 -15.82
CA CYS A 151 -47.82 -17.53 -15.29
C CYS A 151 -48.05 -18.54 -16.42
N PRO A 152 -47.26 -19.63 -16.51
CA PRO A 152 -47.57 -20.69 -17.47
C PRO A 152 -48.89 -21.41 -17.12
N GLU A 153 -49.73 -21.66 -18.13
CA GLU A 153 -51.06 -22.29 -18.01
C GLU A 153 -51.13 -23.85 -18.03
#